data_AF-A0A6V7XYU1-F1
#
_entry.id   AF-A0A6V7XYU1-F1
#
_cell.length_a   1.000
_cell.length_b   1.000
_cell.length_c   1.000
_cell.angle_alpha   90.00
_cell.angle_beta   90.00
_cell.angle_gamma   90.00
#
_symmetry.space_group_name_H-M   'P 1'
#
loop_
_entity.id
_entity.type
_entity.pdbx_description
1 polymer ?
#
loop_
_entity_poly.entity_id
_entity_poly.type
_entity_poly.pdbx_seq_one_letter_code
_entity_poly.pdbx_strand_id
1 'polypeptide(L)'
;MKRNSIKKCKVCGAKENVYFHYGVCTCRACGAFFRRYLANENEWKYNKCKCSEKNRNEKSTPDLAKCKKCRLEKCFSVGMKRLGMSK
;
A
#
# COMPACT_ATOMS: atom_id res chain seq x y z
N MET A 1 26.00 18.66 -3.65
CA MET A 1 25.24 18.01 -2.56
C MET A 1 23.72 18.23 -2.73
N LYS A 2 22.94 17.32 -3.33
CA LYS A 2 21.46 17.30 -3.14
C LYS A 2 20.89 15.86 -3.22
N ARG A 3 20.61 15.32 -2.02
CA ARG A 3 19.58 14.33 -1.66
C ARG A 3 19.55 13.01 -2.45
N ASN A 4 20.35 12.07 -1.97
CA ASN A 4 20.05 10.63 -2.04
C ASN A 4 18.82 10.32 -1.17
N SER A 5 17.63 10.78 -1.58
CA SER A 5 16.38 10.42 -0.90
C SER A 5 16.09 8.95 -1.21
N ILE A 6 16.55 8.06 -0.34
CA ILE A 6 16.14 6.65 -0.33
C ILE A 6 14.62 6.61 -0.44
N LYS A 7 14.08 6.30 -1.63
CA LYS A 7 12.64 6.28 -1.87
C LYS A 7 12.09 5.10 -1.08
N LYS A 8 11.44 5.37 0.05
CA LYS A 8 10.75 4.35 0.84
C LYS A 8 9.38 4.07 0.23
N CYS A 9 8.91 2.84 0.33
CA CYS A 9 7.55 2.48 -0.01
C CYS A 9 6.57 3.29 0.83
N LYS A 10 5.68 4.07 0.19
CA LYS A 10 4.71 4.89 0.93
C LYS A 10 3.65 4.07 1.69
N VAL A 11 3.52 2.78 1.39
CA VAL A 11 2.54 1.88 2.02
C VAL A 11 3.13 1.19 3.26
N CYS A 12 4.28 0.50 3.13
CA CYS A 12 4.85 -0.31 4.20
C CYS A 12 6.22 0.16 4.72
N GLY A 13 6.78 1.24 4.16
CA GLY A 13 8.07 1.79 4.59
C GLY A 13 9.31 1.04 4.11
N ALA A 14 9.18 -0.08 3.39
CA ALA A 14 10.30 -0.83 2.83
C ALA A 14 11.21 0.08 1.97
N LYS A 15 12.53 -0.09 2.12
CA LYS A 15 13.53 0.70 1.39
C LYS A 15 14.00 0.02 0.10
N GLU A 16 13.82 -1.30 0.02
CA GLU A 16 14.27 -2.11 -1.09
C GLU A 16 13.19 -2.28 -2.16
N ASN A 17 13.62 -2.43 -3.41
CA ASN A 17 12.75 -2.69 -4.56
C ASN A 17 11.62 -1.67 -4.69
N VAL A 18 11.90 -0.38 -4.45
CA VAL A 18 10.92 0.71 -4.50
C VAL A 18 10.97 1.44 -5.83
N TYR A 19 9.83 1.49 -6.51
CA TYR A 19 9.64 2.17 -7.79
C TYR A 19 8.17 2.62 -7.93
N PHE A 20 7.81 3.25 -9.05
CA PHE A 20 6.45 3.72 -9.26
C PHE A 20 5.51 2.58 -9.66
N HIS A 21 4.43 2.43 -8.89
CA HIS A 21 3.32 1.52 -9.19
C HIS A 21 2.00 2.26 -8.96
N TYR A 22 1.06 2.16 -9.89
CA TYR A 22 -0.29 2.71 -9.72
C TYR A 22 -0.30 4.20 -9.31
N GLY A 23 0.66 4.99 -9.82
CA GLY A 23 0.81 6.41 -9.51
C GLY A 23 1.62 6.75 -8.24
N VAL A 24 2.12 5.76 -7.49
CA VAL A 24 2.79 5.99 -6.20
C VAL A 24 4.11 5.21 -6.09
N CYS A 25 5.12 5.81 -5.44
CA CYS A 25 6.36 5.09 -5.06
C CYS A 25 6.06 4.02 -4.01
N THR A 26 6.12 2.75 -4.41
CA THR A 26 5.87 1.59 -3.54
C THR A 26 6.85 0.48 -3.84
N CYS A 27 7.02 -0.47 -2.90
CA CYS A 27 7.84 -1.64 -3.17
C CYS A 27 7.10 -2.65 -4.06
N ARG A 28 7.86 -3.53 -4.72
CA ARG A 28 7.33 -4.62 -5.56
C ARG A 28 6.19 -5.40 -4.90
N ALA A 29 6.30 -5.70 -3.61
CA ALA A 29 5.29 -6.46 -2.87
C ALA A 29 3.95 -5.70 -2.74
N CYS A 30 3.99 -4.39 -2.46
CA CYS A 30 2.78 -3.56 -2.39
C CYS A 30 2.17 -3.33 -3.77
N GLY A 31 2.98 -3.17 -4.82
CA GLY A 31 2.50 -3.13 -6.20
C GLY A 31 1.77 -4.43 -6.59
N ALA A 32 2.37 -5.59 -6.33
CA ALA A 32 1.75 -6.89 -6.62
C ALA A 32 0.49 -7.16 -5.78
N PHE A 33 0.48 -6.69 -4.52
CA PHE A 33 -0.69 -6.75 -3.65
C PHE A 33 -1.86 -5.95 -4.24
N PHE A 34 -1.62 -4.69 -4.62
CA PHE A 34 -2.67 -3.84 -5.19
C PHE A 34 -3.18 -4.39 -6.53
N ARG A 35 -2.29 -4.97 -7.35
CA ARG A 35 -2.69 -5.67 -8.59
C ARG A 35 -3.70 -6.81 -8.34
N ARG A 36 -3.46 -7.64 -7.33
CA ARG A 36 -4.34 -8.77 -6.96
C ARG A 36 -5.69 -8.29 -6.45
N TYR A 37 -5.70 -7.18 -5.72
CA TYR A 37 -6.96 -6.51 -5.35
C TYR A 37 -7.73 -6.06 -6.59
N LEU A 38 -7.08 -5.36 -7.53
CA LEU A 38 -7.73 -4.87 -8.74
C LEU A 38 -8.29 -5.98 -9.65
N ALA A 39 -7.70 -7.17 -9.62
CA ALA A 39 -8.17 -8.33 -10.36
C ALA A 39 -9.43 -8.95 -9.72
N ASN A 40 -9.50 -9.02 -8.38
CA ASN A 40 -10.55 -9.72 -7.64
C ASN A 40 -11.20 -8.83 -6.58
N GLU A 41 -11.67 -7.64 -6.94
CA GLU A 41 -12.17 -6.65 -5.97
C GLU A 41 -13.29 -7.20 -5.06
N ASN A 42 -14.16 -8.05 -5.61
CA ASN A 42 -15.27 -8.69 -4.90
C ASN A 42 -14.80 -9.58 -3.73
N GLU A 43 -13.69 -10.31 -3.87
CA GLU A 43 -13.15 -11.14 -2.79
C GLU A 43 -12.65 -10.30 -1.61
N TRP A 44 -12.24 -9.07 -1.88
CA TRP A 44 -11.65 -8.20 -0.87
C TRP A 44 -12.69 -7.48 -0.01
N LYS A 45 -13.94 -7.41 -0.47
CA LYS A 45 -15.08 -6.88 0.30
C LYS A 45 -15.25 -7.60 1.64
N TYR A 46 -14.90 -8.88 1.71
CA TYR A 46 -15.03 -9.72 2.90
C TYR A 46 -13.78 -9.76 3.78
N ASN A 47 -12.68 -9.08 3.42
CA ASN A 47 -11.49 -9.02 4.25
C ASN A 47 -11.76 -8.20 5.52
N LYS A 48 -12.06 -8.89 6.63
CA LYS A 48 -12.20 -8.26 7.95
C LYS A 48 -10.85 -7.75 8.44
N CYS A 49 -10.83 -6.53 8.98
CA CYS A 49 -9.64 -6.01 9.65
C CYS A 49 -9.47 -6.74 10.98
N LYS A 50 -8.28 -7.30 11.21
CA LYS A 50 -7.92 -8.02 12.44
C LYS A 50 -7.08 -7.18 13.41
N CYS A 51 -6.85 -5.91 13.09
CA CYS A 51 -6.09 -5.00 13.97
C CYS A 51 -7.02 -4.34 14.99
N SER A 52 -6.60 -4.33 16.26
CA SER A 52 -7.18 -3.44 17.28
C SER A 52 -7.04 -1.97 16.86
N GLU A 53 -7.94 -1.10 17.34
CA GLU A 53 -7.95 0.33 16.97
C GLU A 53 -6.61 1.03 17.22
N LYS A 54 -5.93 0.71 18.33
CA LYS A 54 -4.57 1.23 18.62
C LYS A 54 -3.56 0.92 17.51
N ASN A 55 -3.62 -0.28 16.92
CA ASN A 55 -2.72 -0.69 15.84
C ASN A 55 -3.04 0.01 14.51
N ARG A 56 -4.24 0.56 14.31
CA ARG A 56 -4.60 1.27 13.07
C ARG A 56 -3.96 2.65 12.98
N ASN A 57 -3.72 3.29 14.12
CA ASN A 57 -3.20 4.65 14.20
C ASN A 57 -1.66 4.70 14.29
N GLU A 58 -1.00 3.56 14.51
CA GLU A 58 0.45 3.49 14.56
C GLU A 58 1.05 3.56 13.14
N LYS A 59 1.58 4.75 12.83
CA LYS A 59 2.30 5.16 11.62
C LYS A 59 2.98 4.02 10.85
N SER A 60 2.45 3.67 9.66
CA SER A 60 3.14 3.00 8.53
C SER A 60 4.28 2.04 8.91
N THR A 61 4.06 1.17 9.90
CA THR A 61 5.04 0.15 10.27
C THR A 61 4.86 -1.07 9.37
N PRO A 62 5.90 -1.92 9.22
CA PRO A 62 5.74 -3.23 8.59
C PRO A 62 4.63 -4.08 9.23
N ASP A 63 4.28 -3.82 10.50
CA ASP A 63 3.20 -4.49 11.23
C ASP A 63 1.80 -4.12 10.73
N LEU A 64 1.54 -2.84 10.40
CA LEU A 64 0.29 -2.42 9.76
C LEU A 64 0.06 -3.13 8.41
N ALA A 65 1.17 -3.51 7.76
CA ALA A 65 1.19 -4.19 6.48
C ALA A 65 0.77 -5.68 6.59
N LYS A 66 0.68 -6.28 7.80
CA LYS A 66 0.23 -7.66 7.99
C LYS A 66 -1.28 -7.83 7.76
N CYS A 67 -2.08 -6.81 8.08
CA CYS A 67 -3.51 -6.84 7.83
C CYS A 67 -3.82 -6.46 6.37
N LYS A 68 -4.46 -7.37 5.63
CA LYS A 68 -4.87 -7.14 4.23
C LYS A 68 -5.76 -5.89 4.09
N LYS A 69 -6.73 -5.70 4.99
CA LYS A 69 -7.63 -4.53 4.95
C LYS A 69 -6.87 -3.23 5.22
N CYS A 70 -6.08 -3.13 6.29
CA CYS A 70 -5.30 -1.93 6.60
C CYS A 70 -4.28 -1.60 5.49
N ARG A 71 -3.61 -2.61 4.93
CA ARG A 71 -2.66 -2.43 3.83
C ARG A 71 -3.36 -1.86 2.59
N LEU A 72 -4.57 -2.35 2.26
CA LEU A 72 -5.35 -1.85 1.14
C LEU A 72 -5.85 -0.42 1.38
N GLU A 73 -6.40 -0.13 2.56
CA GLU A 73 -6.80 1.23 2.95
C GLU A 73 -5.60 2.20 2.84
N LYS A 74 -4.41 1.75 3.24
CA LYS A 74 -3.19 2.55 3.09
C LYS A 74 -2.82 2.76 1.62
N CYS A 75 -2.95 1.76 0.75
CA CYS A 75 -2.72 1.91 -0.70
C CYS A 75 -3.58 3.06 -1.27
N PHE A 76 -4.87 3.09 -0.95
CA PHE A 76 -5.76 4.17 -1.37
C PHE A 76 -5.40 5.52 -0.74
N SER A 77 -5.12 5.53 0.58
CA SER A 77 -4.73 6.75 1.31
C SER A 77 -3.48 7.42 0.74
N VAL A 78 -2.53 6.66 0.19
CA VAL A 78 -1.34 7.22 -0.46
C VAL A 78 -1.54 7.54 -1.94
N GLY A 79 -2.73 7.29 -2.48
CA GLY A 79 -3.12 7.66 -3.84
C GLY A 79 -2.95 6.57 -4.91
N MET A 80 -2.81 5.29 -4.53
CA MET A 80 -2.78 4.21 -5.52
C MET A 80 -4.15 4.06 -6.18
N LYS A 81 -4.17 4.03 -7.52
CA LYS A 81 -5.40 3.90 -8.31
C LYS A 81 -5.18 3.04 -9.56
N ARG A 82 -6.26 2.48 -10.13
CA ARG A 82 -6.20 1.80 -11.42
C ARG A 82 -5.75 2.81 -12.48
N LEU A 83 -4.62 2.56 -13.12
CA LEU A 83 -4.13 3.39 -14.22
C LEU A 83 -5.10 3.21 -15.40
N GLY A 84 -5.63 4.31 -15.95
CA GLY A 84 -6.64 4.28 -17.02
C GLY A 84 -8.03 4.81 -16.63
N MET A 85 -8.28 5.09 -15.34
CA MET A 85 -9.43 5.94 -14.94
C MET A 85 -8.94 7.38 -14.81
N SER A 86 -8.85 8.06 -15.95
CA SER A 86 -8.85 9.52 -16.00
C SER A 86 -10.27 9.97 -15.65
N LYS A 87 -10.39 10.92 -14.71
CA LYS A 87 -11.63 11.71 -14.61
C LYS A 87 -11.83 12.50 -15.89
#